data_AF-A0A5X2L8J4-F1
#
_entry.id   AF-A0A5X2L8J4-F1
#
_cell.length_a   1.000
_cell.length_b   1.000
_cell.length_c   1.000
_cell.angle_alpha   90.00
_cell.angle_beta   90.00
_cell.angle_gamma   90.00
#
_symmetry.space_group_name_H-M   'P 1'
#
loop_
_entity.id
_entity.type
_entity.pdbx_description
1 polymer ?
#
loop_
_entity_poly.entity_id
_entity_poly.type
_entity_poly.pdbx_seq_one_letter_code
_entity_poly.pdbx_strand_id
1 'polypeptide(L)' 'MSNLDNGGYAFPIPNADFQTFAPSTIEEYKRVQSGMTLRDYFAAKAMQSLIARGGVFDGTEVQAYKIADAMLKARE' A
#
# COMPACT_ATOMS: atom_id res chain seq x y z
N MET A 1 20.71 1.00 14.80
CA MET A 1 19.86 0.26 13.84
C MET A 1 19.06 1.30 13.08
N SER A 2 19.21 1.37 11.76
CA SER A 2 18.53 2.38 10.95
C SER A 2 17.02 2.13 11.00
N ASN A 3 16.24 3.17 11.34
CA ASN A 3 14.80 3.17 11.14
C ASN A 3 14.57 2.98 9.63
N LEU A 4 14.21 1.77 9.22
CA LEU A 4 13.83 1.48 7.84
C LEU A 4 12.44 2.10 7.64
N ASP A 5 12.39 3.28 7.04
CA ASP A 5 11.15 3.89 6.54
C ASP A 5 10.65 3.10 5.32
N ASN A 6 10.19 1.89 5.56
CA ASN A 6 9.75 0.92 4.55
C ASN A 6 8.22 0.97 4.31
N GLY A 7 7.55 1.98 4.87
CA GLY A 7 6.10 2.12 4.75
C GLY A 7 5.27 1.12 5.56
N GLY A 8 5.90 0.31 6.43
CA GLY A 8 5.21 -0.67 7.27
C GLY A 8 4.76 -1.92 6.52
N TYR A 9 3.85 -2.69 7.13
CA TYR A 9 3.35 -3.94 6.58
C TYR A 9 2.25 -3.71 5.53
N ALA A 10 2.35 -4.40 4.39
CA ALA A 10 1.36 -4.28 3.32
C ALA A 10 0.02 -4.95 3.67
N PHE A 11 0.04 -6.04 4.43
CA PHE A 11 -1.16 -6.79 4.84
C PHE A 11 -1.53 -6.47 6.29
N PRO A 12 -2.84 -6.46 6.61
CA PRO A 12 -3.32 -6.32 7.99
C PRO A 12 -2.68 -7.34 8.92
N ILE A 13 -2.30 -6.89 10.11
CA ILE A 13 -1.87 -7.78 11.19
C ILE A 13 -2.91 -7.73 12.31
N PRO A 14 -3.84 -8.70 12.37
CA PRO A 14 -4.79 -8.79 13.46
C PRO A 14 -4.04 -9.01 14.77
N ASN A 15 -4.43 -8.29 15.83
CA ASN A 15 -3.80 -8.38 17.15
C ASN A 15 -2.31 -8.01 17.14
N ALA A 16 -1.94 -6.96 16.41
CA ALA A 16 -0.61 -6.35 16.50
C ALA A 16 -0.38 -5.75 17.90
N ASP A 17 -0.23 -6.60 18.90
CA ASP A 17 -0.15 -6.19 20.29
C ASP A 17 1.08 -5.31 20.54
N PHE A 18 1.01 -4.53 21.62
CA PHE A 18 2.07 -3.62 22.02
C PHE A 18 3.37 -4.35 22.43
N GLN A 19 3.36 -5.68 22.50
CA GLN A 19 4.52 -6.49 22.88
C GLN A 19 5.33 -6.95 21.66
N THR A 20 4.67 -7.33 20.58
CA THR A 20 5.30 -7.88 19.38
C THR A 20 5.72 -6.79 18.40
N PHE A 21 4.87 -5.77 18.23
CA PHE A 21 5.11 -4.69 17.26
C PHE A 21 5.61 -3.41 17.90
N ALA A 22 5.41 -3.27 19.22
CA ALA A 22 5.79 -2.09 20.00
C ALA A 22 5.51 -0.76 19.28
N PRO A 23 4.30 -0.54 18.72
CA PRO A 23 3.99 0.70 18.03
C PRO A 23 4.13 1.86 19.01
N SER A 24 4.83 2.89 18.56
CA SER A 24 5.18 4.05 19.35
C SER A 24 4.02 5.05 19.47
N THR A 25 3.02 4.94 18.59
CA THR A 25 1.85 5.82 18.54
C THR A 25 0.57 5.07 18.20
N ILE A 26 -0.58 5.68 18.54
CA ILE A 26 -1.91 5.18 18.18
C ILE A 26 -2.08 5.13 16.66
N GLU A 27 -1.53 6.10 15.93
CA GLU A 27 -1.61 6.16 14.47
C GLU A 27 -0.84 5.02 13.81
N GLU A 28 0.36 4.72 14.31
CA GLU A 28 1.15 3.58 13.87
C GLU A 28 0.43 2.26 14.12
N TYR A 29 -0.16 2.08 15.31
CA TYR A 29 -0.97 0.91 15.64
C TYR A 29 -2.17 0.72 14.70
N LYS A 30 -2.89 1.82 14.39
CA LYS A 30 -4.00 1.80 13.42
C LYS A 30 -3.54 1.42 12.02
N ARG A 31 -2.42 2.00 11.57
CA ARG A 31 -1.83 1.72 10.25
C ARG A 31 -1.43 0.26 10.09
N VAL A 32 -0.77 -0.33 11.10
CA VAL A 32 -0.36 -1.74 11.08
C VAL A 32 -1.57 -2.68 11.03
N GLN A 33 -2.63 -2.34 11.76
CA GLN A 33 -3.87 -3.13 11.69
C GLN A 33 -4.64 -2.97 10.39
N SER A 34 -4.61 -1.79 9.76
CA SER A 34 -5.36 -1.55 8.53
C SER A 34 -4.72 -2.16 7.28
N GLY A 35 -3.39 -2.30 7.26
CA GLY A 35 -2.64 -2.66 6.05
C GLY A 35 -2.76 -1.60 4.94
N MET A 36 -2.54 -2.00 3.68
CA MET A 36 -2.64 -1.12 2.52
C MET A 36 -4.08 -0.68 2.21
N THR A 37 -4.24 0.49 1.61
CA THR A 37 -5.57 0.94 1.19
C THR A 37 -6.05 0.18 -0.06
N LEU A 38 -7.37 0.23 -0.32
CA LEU A 38 -7.94 -0.32 -1.55
C LEU A 38 -7.36 0.34 -2.82
N ARG A 39 -6.98 1.62 -2.72
CA ARG A 39 -6.29 2.37 -3.77
C ARG A 39 -4.93 1.75 -4.08
N ASP A 40 -4.13 1.50 -3.04
CA ASP A 40 -2.80 0.91 -3.16
C ASP A 40 -2.88 -0.50 -3.77
N TYR A 41 -3.90 -1.27 -3.38
CA TYR A 41 -4.15 -2.58 -3.96
C TYR A 41 -4.40 -2.52 -5.48
N PHE A 42 -5.28 -1.62 -5.93
CA PHE A 42 -5.55 -1.45 -7.37
C PHE A 42 -4.33 -0.94 -8.13
N ALA A 43 -3.59 0.00 -7.55
CA ALA A 43 -2.37 0.50 -8.13
C ALA A 43 -1.34 -0.62 -8.29
N ALA A 44 -1.12 -1.45 -7.27
CA ALA A 44 -0.21 -2.59 -7.35
C ALA A 44 -0.63 -3.59 -8.45
N LYS A 45 -1.92 -3.89 -8.58
CA LYS A 45 -2.45 -4.77 -9.63
C LYS A 45 -2.29 -4.17 -11.04
N ALA A 46 -2.53 -2.88 -11.19
CA ALA A 46 -2.33 -2.17 -12.44
C ALA A 46 -0.84 -2.14 -12.83
N MET A 47 0.03 -1.79 -11.88
CA MET A 47 1.48 -1.75 -12.06
C MET A 47 2.04 -3.08 -12.54
N GLN A 48 1.62 -4.20 -11.92
CA GLN A 48 2.03 -5.55 -12.36
C GLN A 48 1.72 -5.79 -13.85
N SER A 49 0.54 -5.39 -14.30
CA SER A 49 0.11 -5.59 -15.69
C SER A 49 0.80 -4.62 -16.67
N LEU A 50 1.00 -3.36 -16.26
CA LEU A 50 1.72 -2.36 -17.05
C LEU A 50 3.16 -2.80 -17.30
N ILE A 51 3.85 -3.26 -16.26
CA ILE A 51 5.22 -3.76 -16.34
C ILE A 51 5.29 -5.01 -17.22
N ALA A 52 4.36 -5.96 -17.07
CA ALA A 52 4.37 -7.18 -17.87
C ALA A 52 4.18 -6.93 -19.37
N ARG A 53 3.47 -5.86 -19.75
CA ARG A 53 3.17 -5.52 -21.14
C ARG A 53 4.19 -4.59 -21.77
N GLY A 54 4.67 -3.60 -21.02
CA GLY A 54 5.51 -2.53 -21.54
C GLY A 54 6.96 -2.56 -21.03
N GLY A 55 7.22 -3.20 -19.89
CA GLY A 55 8.42 -2.96 -19.11
C GLY A 55 8.23 -1.82 -18.10
N VAL A 56 9.29 -1.49 -17.37
CA VAL A 56 9.29 -0.38 -16.40
C VAL A 56 9.71 0.91 -17.12
N PHE A 57 8.88 1.94 -17.03
CA PHE A 57 9.22 3.28 -17.50
C PHE A 57 8.92 4.34 -16.44
N ASP A 58 9.56 5.49 -16.55
CA ASP A 58 9.26 6.64 -15.68
C ASP A 58 7.76 6.98 -15.75
N GLY A 59 7.11 7.05 -14.59
CA GLY A 59 5.68 7.32 -14.47
C GLY A 59 4.77 6.09 -14.46
N THR A 60 5.31 4.86 -14.45
CA THR A 60 4.51 3.64 -14.33
C THR A 60 3.66 3.65 -13.05
N GLU A 61 4.23 4.14 -11.94
CA GLU A 61 3.56 4.35 -10.67
C GLU A 61 2.43 5.37 -10.77
N VAL A 62 2.64 6.48 -11.49
CA VAL A 62 1.62 7.51 -11.71
C VAL A 62 0.45 6.93 -12.52
N GLN A 63 0.74 6.17 -13.56
CA GLN A 63 -0.29 5.52 -14.38
C GLN A 63 -1.09 4.49 -13.56
N ALA A 64 -0.41 3.69 -12.75
CA ALA A 64 -1.05 2.72 -11.87
C ALA A 64 -2.02 3.38 -10.88
N TYR A 65 -1.61 4.48 -10.24
CA TYR A 65 -2.51 5.23 -9.35
C TYR A 65 -3.67 5.90 -10.08
N LYS A 66 -3.48 6.41 -11.30
CA LYS A 66 -4.59 6.94 -12.12
C LYS A 66 -5.65 5.87 -12.41
N ILE A 67 -5.23 4.64 -12.68
CA ILE A 67 -6.14 3.50 -12.87
C ILE A 67 -6.87 3.19 -11.56
N ALA A 68 -6.15 3.15 -10.43
CA ALA A 68 -6.75 2.94 -9.11
C ALA A 68 -7.82 3.98 -8.77
N ASP A 69 -7.53 5.26 -9.02
CA ASP A 69 -8.45 6.37 -8.77
C ASP A 69 -9.71 6.26 -9.66
N ALA A 70 -9.55 5.86 -10.93
CA ALA A 70 -10.68 5.61 -11.83
C ALA A 70 -11.56 4.43 -11.36
N MET A 71 -10.96 3.37 -10.81
CA MET A 71 -11.68 2.22 -10.26
C MET A 71 -12.47 2.55 -9.00
N LEU A 72 -11.96 3.46 -8.16
CA LEU A 72 -12.68 3.95 -6.99
C LEU A 72 -13.86 4.83 -7.40
N LYS A 73 -13.62 5.78 -8.33
CA LYS A 73 -14.68 6.64 -8.88
C LYS A 73 -15.80 5.87 -9.54
N ALA A 74 -15.51 4.75 -10.21
CA ALA A 74 -16.53 3.90 -10.84
C ALA A 74 -17.45 3.18 -9.83
N ARG A 75 -17.18 3.29 -8.52
CA ARG A 75 -18.00 2.69 -7.45
C ARG A 75 -18.89 3.71 -6.74
N GLU A 76 -18.68 5.00 -7.01
CA GLU A 76 -19.53 6.10 -6.55
C GLU A 76 -20.81 6.18 -7.39
#